data_AF-A0A848TTH5-F1
#
_entry.id   AF-A0A848TTH5-F1
#
_cell.length_a   1.000
_cell.length_b   1.000
_cell.length_c   1.000
_cell.angle_alpha   90.00
_cell.angle_beta   90.00
_cell.angle_gamma   90.00
#
_symmetry.space_group_name_H-M   'P 1'
#
loop_
_entity.id
_entity.type
_entity.pdbx_description
1 polymer ?
#
loop_
_entity_poly.entity_id
_entity_poly.type
_entity_poly.pdbx_seq_one_letter_code
_entity_poly.pdbx_strand_id
1 'polypeptide(L)'
;MSRYVEKKWRPPLILILGGSLMAVLIMPIYGAVFADILTPVTGRRNAVLIVATGSFIATLVLGWLLWRLILAPVQALATKAEHIRGGGAPTPLDHYGTPEIGELGQAVLDMAEVLQSREMAVRGYTDHVTHELKTPLTAIRGAAELLEADETLSDEARRMAKTIVGAEKRAERLLSAARQIAAARMPEHRP
;
A
#
# COMPACT_ATOMS: atom_id res chain seq x y z
N MET A 1 12.09 23.28 -10.70
CA MET A 1 11.21 24.41 -10.33
C MET A 1 10.44 24.00 -9.08
N SER A 2 10.96 24.34 -7.90
CA SER A 2 10.40 23.90 -6.61
C SER A 2 9.11 24.68 -6.34
N ARG A 3 7.95 24.04 -6.50
CA ARG A 3 6.68 24.61 -6.07
C ARG A 3 6.65 24.52 -4.54
N TYR A 4 6.89 25.65 -3.88
CA TYR A 4 6.56 25.82 -2.47
C TYR A 4 5.06 25.58 -2.29
N VAL A 5 4.70 24.38 -1.84
CA VAL A 5 3.35 24.07 -1.38
C VAL A 5 3.15 24.90 -0.11
N GLU A 6 2.28 25.90 -0.15
CA GLU A 6 1.91 26.68 1.02
C GLU A 6 1.47 25.72 2.13
N LYS A 7 2.26 25.68 3.20
CA LYS A 7 2.03 24.83 4.37
C LYS A 7 0.88 25.45 5.16
N LYS A 8 -0.36 25.31 4.65
CA LYS A 8 -1.58 25.74 5.33
C LYS A 8 -1.62 25.04 6.68
N TRP A 9 -1.55 25.81 7.77
CA TRP A 9 -1.45 25.29 9.13
C TRP A 9 -2.59 24.28 9.39
N ARG A 10 -2.21 23.06 9.77
CA ARG A 10 -3.14 21.98 10.15
C ARG A 10 -2.83 21.59 11.59
N PRO A 11 -3.83 21.47 12.47
CA PRO A 11 -3.61 21.10 13.86
C PRO A 11 -2.98 19.70 13.92
N PRO A 12 -1.89 19.53 14.70
CA PRO A 12 -1.25 18.23 14.84
C PRO A 12 -2.16 17.28 15.62
N LEU A 13 -2.02 15.98 15.37
CA LEU A 13 -2.85 14.94 15.97
C LEU A 13 -2.76 14.96 17.50
N ILE A 14 -1.58 15.28 18.05
CA ILE A 14 -1.41 15.41 19.50
C ILE A 14 -2.21 16.57 20.10
N LEU A 15 -2.40 17.67 19.36
CA LEU A 15 -3.20 18.82 19.80
C LEU A 15 -4.69 18.48 19.77
N ILE A 16 -5.15 17.76 18.74
CA ILE A 16 -6.54 17.32 18.64
C ILE A 16 -6.85 16.27 19.70
N LEU A 17 -6.01 15.24 19.83
CA LEU A 17 -6.20 14.18 20.79
C LEU A 17 -6.04 14.70 22.22
N GLY A 18 -4.99 15.47 22.50
CA GLY A 18 -4.74 16.07 23.81
C GLY A 18 -5.80 17.10 24.18
N GLY A 19 -6.22 17.96 23.25
CA GLY A 19 -7.30 18.93 23.45
C GLY A 19 -8.64 18.24 23.69
N SER A 20 -8.94 17.17 22.95
CA SER A 20 -10.17 16.39 23.18
C SER A 20 -10.15 15.65 24.52
N LEU A 21 -9.03 15.02 24.87
CA LEU A 21 -8.89 14.33 26.15
C LEU A 21 -8.98 15.30 27.34
N MET A 22 -8.32 16.46 27.22
CA MET A 22 -8.44 17.53 28.22
C MET A 22 -9.86 18.08 28.28
N ALA A 23 -10.52 18.27 27.15
CA ALA A 23 -11.92 18.67 27.14
C ALA A 23 -12.77 17.65 27.91
N VAL A 24 -12.66 16.35 27.63
CA VAL A 24 -13.43 15.29 28.34
C VAL A 24 -13.11 15.25 29.83
N LEU A 25 -11.85 15.44 30.23
CA LEU A 25 -11.43 15.39 31.64
C LEU A 25 -11.84 16.62 32.44
N ILE A 26 -11.85 17.80 31.81
CA ILE A 26 -12.13 19.08 32.50
C ILE A 26 -13.62 19.47 32.36
N MET A 27 -14.34 18.96 31.34
CA MET A 27 -15.78 19.18 31.15
C MET A 27 -16.62 18.91 32.41
N PRO A 28 -16.41 17.81 33.17
CA PRO A 28 -17.19 17.52 34.37
C PRO A 28 -16.91 18.52 35.51
N ILE A 29 -15.66 18.97 35.63
CA ILE A 29 -15.24 19.95 36.64
C ILE A 29 -15.87 21.31 36.32
N TYR A 30 -15.78 21.75 35.06
CA TYR A 30 -16.47 22.98 34.63
C TYR A 30 -17.99 22.86 34.77
N GLY A 31 -18.57 21.70 34.47
CA GLY A 31 -19.99 21.44 34.64
C GLY A 31 -20.45 21.58 36.09
N ALA A 32 -19.69 21.04 37.05
CA ALA A 32 -19.97 21.17 38.48
C ALA A 32 -19.90 22.63 38.94
N VAL A 33 -18.82 23.35 38.60
CA VAL A 33 -18.66 24.78 38.93
C VAL A 33 -19.77 25.63 38.31
N PHE A 34 -20.16 25.32 37.07
CA PHE A 34 -21.25 26.04 36.38
C PHE A 34 -22.62 25.75 37.01
N ALA A 35 -22.86 24.52 37.47
CA ALA A 35 -24.08 24.16 38.19
C ALA A 35 -24.21 24.94 39.50
N ASP A 36 -23.12 25.15 40.23
CA ASP A 36 -23.08 25.92 41.49
C ASP A 36 -23.36 27.41 41.28
N ILE A 37 -23.01 27.96 40.11
CA ILE A 37 -23.31 29.35 39.74
C ILE A 37 -24.77 29.51 39.28
N LEU A 38 -25.33 28.53 38.56
CA LEU A 38 -26.70 28.60 38.03
C LEU A 38 -27.79 28.22 39.04
N THR A 39 -27.46 27.38 40.02
CA THR A 39 -28.39 26.92 41.08
C THR A 39 -29.14 28.05 41.78
N PRO A 40 -28.50 29.16 42.22
CA PRO A 40 -29.20 30.24 42.91
C PRO A 40 -30.16 31.03 42.02
N VAL A 41 -29.98 31.01 40.69
CA VAL A 41 -30.76 31.83 39.74
C VAL A 41 -31.87 31.02 39.05
N THR A 42 -31.64 29.74 38.75
CA THR A 42 -32.56 28.90 37.95
C THR A 42 -33.21 27.75 38.72
N GLY A 43 -32.74 27.46 39.94
CA GLY A 43 -33.14 26.31 40.75
C GLY A 43 -32.38 25.03 40.40
N ARG A 44 -32.14 24.18 41.41
CA ARG A 44 -31.27 22.99 41.32
C ARG A 44 -31.62 22.01 40.19
N ARG A 45 -32.91 21.77 39.92
CA ARG A 45 -33.33 20.86 38.84
C ARG A 45 -32.95 21.38 37.46
N ASN A 46 -33.18 22.67 37.19
CA ASN A 46 -32.91 23.28 35.89
C ASN A 46 -31.40 23.43 35.64
N ALA A 47 -30.63 23.81 36.68
CA ALA A 47 -29.17 23.91 36.59
C ALA A 47 -28.52 22.57 36.19
N VAL A 48 -28.94 21.46 36.83
CA VAL A 48 -28.44 20.12 36.50
C VAL A 48 -28.79 19.72 35.07
N LEU A 49 -30.01 20.02 34.60
CA LEU A 49 -30.43 19.71 33.23
C LEU A 49 -29.60 20.48 32.20
N ILE A 50 -29.38 21.78 32.40
CA ILE A 50 -28.57 22.62 31.49
C ILE A 50 -27.14 22.07 31.38
N VAL A 51 -26.51 21.76 32.52
CA VAL A 51 -25.15 21.23 32.55
C VAL A 51 -25.06 19.84 31.92
N ALA A 52 -26.03 18.96 32.21
CA ALA A 52 -26.07 17.63 31.62
C ALA A 52 -26.24 17.70 30.10
N THR A 53 -27.17 18.52 29.60
CA THR A 53 -27.38 18.70 28.16
C THR A 53 -26.17 19.32 27.48
N GLY A 54 -25.55 20.35 28.07
CA GLY A 54 -24.34 20.96 27.53
C GLY A 54 -23.16 19.96 27.45
N SER A 55 -22.98 19.14 28.49
CA SER A 55 -21.96 18.08 28.53
C SER A 55 -22.19 17.01 27.48
N PHE A 56 -23.44 16.61 27.28
CA PHE A 56 -23.81 15.65 26.25
C PHE A 56 -23.51 16.19 24.84
N ILE A 57 -23.91 17.43 24.54
CA ILE A 57 -23.66 18.07 23.24
C ILE A 57 -22.15 18.18 22.98
N ALA A 58 -21.37 18.64 23.96
CA ALA A 58 -19.92 18.76 23.78
C ALA A 58 -19.26 17.40 23.50
N THR A 59 -19.70 16.34 24.19
CA THR A 59 -19.20 14.97 23.95
C THR A 59 -19.50 14.51 22.52
N LEU A 60 -20.72 14.76 22.01
CA LEU A 60 -21.08 14.43 20.63
C LEU A 60 -20.24 15.20 19.60
N VAL A 61 -20.05 16.51 19.81
CA VAL A 61 -19.22 17.35 18.93
C VAL A 61 -17.78 16.82 18.88
N LEU A 62 -17.25 16.43 20.05
CA LEU A 62 -15.89 15.92 20.15
C LEU A 62 -15.73 14.55 19.49
N GLY A 63 -16.69 13.65 19.69
CA GLY A 63 -16.73 12.35 19.02
C GLY A 63 -16.81 12.50 17.50
N TRP A 64 -17.65 13.41 17.02
CA TRP A 64 -17.76 13.73 15.59
C TRP A 64 -16.45 14.31 15.03
N LEU A 65 -15.77 15.18 15.79
CA LEU A 65 -14.49 15.75 15.40
C LEU A 65 -13.41 14.66 15.27
N LEU A 66 -13.29 13.76 16.25
CA LEU A 66 -12.34 12.64 16.20
C LEU A 66 -12.63 11.67 15.04
N TRP A 67 -13.91 11.35 14.83
CA TRP A 67 -14.33 10.55 13.68
C TRP A 67 -13.86 11.18 12.36
N ARG A 68 -14.10 12.49 12.18
CA ARG A 68 -13.80 13.20 10.93
C ARG A 68 -12.30 13.44 10.73
N LEU A 69 -11.53 13.70 11.78
CA LEU A 69 -10.11 14.07 11.67
C LEU A 69 -9.17 12.86 11.70
N ILE A 70 -9.58 11.73 12.30
CA ILE A 70 -8.73 10.56 12.48
C ILE A 70 -9.31 9.36 11.74
N LEU A 71 -10.53 8.94 12.09
CA LEU A 71 -11.04 7.65 11.62
C LEU A 71 -11.37 7.66 10.12
N ALA A 72 -12.02 8.71 9.63
CA ALA A 72 -12.35 8.85 8.22
C ALA A 72 -11.12 8.82 7.28
N PRO A 73 -10.05 9.62 7.49
CA PRO A 73 -8.87 9.55 6.64
C PRO A 73 -8.10 8.22 6.77
N VAL A 74 -8.08 7.58 7.95
CA VAL A 74 -7.47 6.25 8.13
C VAL A 74 -8.22 5.19 7.32
N GLN A 75 -9.56 5.18 7.36
CA GLN A 75 -10.37 4.27 6.54
C GLN A 75 -10.15 4.52 5.04
N ALA A 76 -10.07 5.79 4.63
CA ALA A 76 -9.80 6.13 3.22
C ALA A 76 -8.41 5.66 2.76
N LEU A 77 -7.38 5.78 3.62
CA LEU A 77 -6.05 5.20 3.36
C LEU A 77 -6.10 3.69 3.23
N ALA A 78 -6.82 3.00 4.11
CA ALA A 78 -6.96 1.55 4.06
C ALA A 78 -7.62 1.09 2.75
N THR A 79 -8.72 1.74 2.33
CA THR A 79 -9.38 1.45 1.05
C THR A 79 -8.46 1.71 -0.14
N LYS A 80 -7.66 2.78 -0.13
CA LYS A 80 -6.68 3.04 -1.19
C LYS A 80 -5.55 2.01 -1.21
N ALA A 81 -5.05 1.59 -0.05
CA ALA A 81 -4.05 0.55 0.06
C ALA A 81 -4.56 -0.79 -0.49
N GLU A 82 -5.83 -1.13 -0.24
CA GLU A 82 -6.49 -2.29 -0.85
C GLU A 82 -6.60 -2.17 -2.38
N HIS A 83 -6.91 -0.98 -2.89
CA HIS A 83 -6.95 -0.73 -4.34
C HIS A 83 -5.57 -0.88 -4.99
N ILE A 84 -4.51 -0.35 -4.36
CA ILE A 84 -3.12 -0.52 -4.80
C ILE A 84 -2.73 -2.01 -4.78
N ARG A 85 -3.10 -2.74 -3.73
CA ARG A 85 -2.87 -4.19 -3.65
C ARG A 85 -3.55 -4.96 -4.79
N GLY A 86 -4.67 -4.46 -5.31
CA GLY A 86 -5.37 -4.98 -6.48
C GLY A 86 -4.77 -4.60 -7.83
N GLY A 87 -3.65 -3.85 -7.87
CA GLY A 87 -3.02 -3.35 -9.10
C GLY A 87 -3.50 -1.95 -9.53
N GLY A 88 -4.23 -1.26 -8.67
CA GLY A 88 -4.63 0.14 -8.87
C GLY A 88 -3.46 1.11 -8.74
N ALA A 89 -3.58 2.28 -9.38
CA ALA A 89 -2.54 3.29 -9.34
C ALA A 89 -2.42 3.93 -7.94
N PRO A 90 -1.19 4.17 -7.42
CA PRO A 90 -0.99 4.89 -6.17
C PRO A 90 -1.41 6.35 -6.36
N THR A 91 -2.54 6.72 -5.76
CA THR A 91 -3.11 8.08 -5.86
C THR A 91 -3.22 8.72 -4.48
N PRO A 92 -2.83 9.99 -4.30
CA PRO A 92 -2.97 10.68 -3.03
C PRO A 92 -4.44 10.86 -2.61
N LEU A 93 -4.69 11.05 -1.31
CA LEU A 93 -6.00 11.40 -0.79
C LEU A 93 -6.28 12.89 -1.02
N ASP A 94 -7.56 13.22 -1.23
CA ASP A 94 -8.01 14.62 -1.34
C ASP A 94 -7.84 15.38 -0.02
N HIS A 95 -7.99 14.69 1.12
CA HIS A 95 -7.77 15.23 2.46
C HIS A 95 -7.28 14.16 3.43
N TYR A 96 -6.20 14.48 4.14
CA TYR A 96 -5.58 13.59 5.13
C TYR A 96 -6.00 13.86 6.58
N GLY A 97 -6.84 14.88 6.83
CA GLY A 97 -7.19 15.31 8.18
C GLY A 97 -6.02 16.03 8.86
N THR A 98 -5.12 15.27 9.49
CA THR A 98 -3.94 15.79 10.21
C THR A 98 -2.65 15.68 9.40
N PRO A 99 -1.59 16.44 9.75
CA PRO A 99 -0.27 16.29 9.14
C PRO A 99 0.29 14.87 9.24
N GLU A 100 0.17 14.23 10.41
CA GLU A 100 0.74 12.92 10.69
C GLU A 100 0.10 11.80 9.84
N ILE A 101 -1.23 11.88 9.63
CA ILE A 101 -1.93 10.97 8.71
C ILE A 101 -1.54 11.25 7.25
N GLY A 102 -1.22 12.50 6.93
CA GLY A 102 -0.64 12.87 5.63
C GLY A 102 0.71 12.24 5.39
N GLU A 103 1.62 12.31 6.36
CA GLU A 103 2.94 11.68 6.30
C GLU A 103 2.84 10.16 6.17
N LEU A 104 1.94 9.52 6.94
CA LEU A 104 1.65 8.09 6.79
C LEU A 104 1.14 7.75 5.38
N GLY A 105 0.20 8.56 4.88
CA GLY A 105 -0.35 8.38 3.54
C GLY A 105 0.71 8.49 2.44
N GLN A 106 1.63 9.45 2.57
CA GLN A 106 2.76 9.60 1.65
C GLN A 106 3.70 8.40 1.72
N ALA A 107 4.05 7.92 2.92
CA ALA A 107 4.90 6.75 3.08
C ALA A 107 4.30 5.48 2.45
N VAL A 108 2.97 5.31 2.50
CA VAL A 108 2.27 4.20 1.82
C VAL A 108 2.36 4.34 0.30
N LEU A 109 2.23 5.55 -0.25
CA LEU A 109 2.36 5.80 -1.69
C LEU A 109 3.80 5.56 -2.17
N ASP A 110 4.79 6.06 -1.45
CA ASP A 110 6.21 5.86 -1.76
C ASP A 110 6.55 4.36 -1.75
N MET A 111 6.02 3.60 -0.77
CA MET A 111 6.17 2.15 -0.73
C MET A 111 5.53 1.48 -1.95
N ALA A 112 4.32 1.89 -2.34
CA ALA A 112 3.63 1.35 -3.51
C ALA A 112 4.43 1.59 -4.80
N GLU A 113 4.99 2.80 -4.98
CA GLU A 113 5.83 3.14 -6.12
C GLU A 113 7.12 2.30 -6.15
N VAL A 114 7.76 2.12 -4.99
CA VAL A 114 8.95 1.25 -4.88
C VAL A 114 8.62 -0.20 -5.22
N LEU A 115 7.49 -0.74 -4.76
CA LEU A 115 7.08 -2.10 -5.10
C LEU A 115 6.82 -2.25 -6.60
N GLN A 116 6.07 -1.30 -7.20
CA GLN A 116 5.78 -1.30 -8.63
C GLN A 116 7.06 -1.22 -9.48
N SER A 117 7.99 -0.35 -9.10
CA SER A 117 9.28 -0.22 -9.80
C SER A 117 10.12 -1.51 -9.74
N ARG A 118 10.14 -2.19 -8.59
CA ARG A 118 10.84 -3.46 -8.41
C ARG A 118 10.22 -4.57 -9.25
N GLU A 119 8.90 -4.65 -9.31
CA GLU A 119 8.20 -5.62 -10.16
C GLU A 119 8.50 -5.39 -11.65
N MET A 120 8.47 -4.12 -12.10
CA MET A 120 8.85 -3.78 -13.48
C MET A 120 10.30 -4.17 -13.78
N ALA A 121 11.22 -3.92 -12.85
CA ALA A 121 12.63 -4.29 -13.01
C ALA A 121 12.82 -5.81 -13.11
N VAL A 122 12.17 -6.60 -12.23
CA VAL A 122 12.23 -8.08 -12.26
C VAL A 122 11.70 -8.62 -13.60
N ARG A 123 10.60 -8.04 -14.11
CA ARG A 123 10.04 -8.43 -15.40
C ARG A 123 10.99 -8.10 -16.55
N GLY A 124 11.48 -6.85 -16.62
CA GLY A 124 12.41 -6.42 -17.67
C GLY A 124 13.67 -7.27 -17.68
N TYR A 125 14.20 -7.59 -16.50
CA TYR A 125 15.34 -8.49 -16.36
C TYR A 125 15.03 -9.91 -16.83
N THR A 126 13.88 -10.48 -16.44
CA THR A 126 13.48 -11.84 -16.84
C THR A 126 13.27 -11.95 -18.35
N ASP A 127 12.62 -10.95 -18.97
CA ASP A 127 12.42 -10.90 -20.42
C ASP A 127 13.76 -10.78 -21.15
N HIS A 128 14.66 -9.92 -20.66
CA HIS A 128 15.99 -9.74 -21.24
C HIS A 128 16.84 -11.03 -21.16
N VAL A 129 16.96 -11.63 -19.97
CA VAL A 129 17.70 -12.89 -19.78
C VAL A 129 17.12 -14.01 -20.63
N THR A 130 15.79 -14.10 -20.75
CA THR A 130 15.13 -15.09 -21.59
C THR A 130 15.51 -14.93 -23.07
N HIS A 131 15.58 -13.69 -23.54
CA HIS A 131 15.96 -13.40 -24.92
C HIS A 131 17.43 -13.77 -25.19
N GLU A 132 18.33 -13.35 -24.30
CA GLU A 132 19.77 -13.59 -24.45
C GLU A 132 20.14 -15.08 -24.35
N LEU A 133 19.41 -15.86 -23.55
CA LEU A 133 19.65 -17.31 -23.41
C LEU A 133 19.08 -18.15 -24.56
N LYS A 134 18.09 -17.63 -25.30
CA LYS A 134 17.50 -18.37 -26.43
C LYS A 134 18.53 -18.64 -27.54
N THR A 135 19.36 -17.64 -27.84
CA THR A 135 20.41 -17.73 -28.86
C THR A 135 21.43 -18.83 -28.59
N PRO A 136 22.11 -18.88 -27.42
CA PRO A 136 23.06 -19.95 -27.11
C PRO A 136 22.39 -21.32 -26.98
N LEU A 137 21.16 -21.41 -26.47
CA LEU A 137 20.42 -22.69 -26.44
C LEU A 137 20.12 -23.21 -27.86
N THR A 138 19.72 -22.32 -28.77
CA THR A 138 19.50 -22.68 -30.18
C THR A 138 20.80 -23.17 -30.84
N ALA A 139 21.94 -22.54 -30.53
CA ALA A 139 23.24 -22.97 -31.04
C ALA A 139 23.65 -24.36 -30.48
N ILE A 140 23.47 -24.59 -29.18
CA ILE A 140 23.72 -25.91 -28.54
C ILE A 140 22.84 -26.98 -29.17
N ARG A 141 21.56 -26.67 -29.38
CA ARG A 141 20.61 -27.57 -30.04
C ARG A 141 21.06 -27.92 -31.45
N GLY A 142 21.41 -26.93 -32.26
CA GLY A 142 21.87 -27.16 -33.64
C GLY A 142 23.13 -28.03 -33.68
N ALA A 143 24.10 -27.78 -32.80
CA ALA A 143 25.30 -28.61 -32.70
C ALA A 143 24.98 -30.05 -32.25
N ALA A 144 24.08 -30.22 -31.28
CA ALA A 144 23.69 -31.53 -30.77
C ALA A 144 22.86 -32.34 -31.79
N GLU A 145 21.98 -31.69 -32.55
CA GLU A 145 21.20 -32.31 -33.64
C GLU A 145 22.12 -32.78 -34.78
N LEU A 146 23.17 -32.01 -35.12
CA LEU A 146 24.20 -32.43 -36.10
C LEU A 146 24.97 -33.66 -35.61
N LEU A 147 25.39 -33.68 -34.35
CA LEU A 147 26.06 -34.84 -33.74
C LEU A 147 25.13 -36.07 -33.63
N GLU A 148 23.84 -35.86 -33.41
CA GLU A 148 22.87 -36.96 -33.39
C GLU A 148 22.69 -37.60 -34.77
N ALA A 149 22.72 -36.79 -35.83
CA ALA A 149 22.55 -37.23 -37.22
C ALA A 149 23.82 -37.83 -37.86
N ASP A 150 25.00 -37.66 -37.27
CA ASP A 150 26.25 -38.20 -37.79
C ASP A 150 26.34 -39.72 -37.57
N GLU A 151 26.23 -40.48 -38.66
CA GLU A 151 26.26 -41.95 -38.66
C GLU A 151 27.64 -42.54 -38.30
N THR A 152 28.72 -41.76 -38.43
CA THR A 152 30.12 -42.20 -38.21
C THR A 152 30.54 -42.19 -36.75
N LEU A 153 29.79 -41.52 -35.88
CA LEU A 153 30.04 -41.46 -34.45
C LEU A 153 29.70 -42.78 -33.73
N SER A 154 30.37 -43.02 -32.60
CA SER A 154 30.07 -44.16 -31.73
C SER A 154 28.66 -44.07 -31.12
N ASP A 155 28.09 -45.21 -30.77
CA ASP A 155 26.79 -45.29 -30.08
C ASP A 155 26.78 -44.48 -28.77
N GLU A 156 27.91 -44.40 -28.08
CA GLU A 156 28.09 -43.61 -26.85
C GLU A 156 28.01 -42.10 -27.14
N ALA A 157 28.71 -41.62 -28.17
CA ALA A 157 28.66 -40.22 -28.59
C ALA A 157 27.24 -39.81 -29.04
N ARG A 158 26.53 -40.67 -29.76
CA ARG A 158 25.14 -40.41 -30.19
C ARG A 158 24.16 -40.38 -29.00
N ARG A 159 24.36 -41.22 -27.98
CA ARG A 159 23.60 -41.16 -26.71
C ARG A 159 23.86 -39.86 -25.95
N MET A 160 25.10 -39.37 -25.96
CA MET A 160 25.46 -38.11 -25.33
C MET A 160 24.82 -36.91 -26.05
N ALA A 161 24.82 -36.89 -27.39
CA ALA A 161 24.10 -35.89 -28.19
C ALA A 161 22.60 -35.86 -27.86
N LYS A 162 21.93 -37.03 -27.81
CA LYS A 162 20.52 -37.13 -27.35
C LYS A 162 20.29 -36.58 -25.95
N THR A 163 21.24 -36.80 -25.05
CA THR A 163 21.17 -36.28 -23.68
C THR A 163 21.26 -34.75 -23.66
N ILE A 164 22.13 -34.16 -24.48
CA ILE A 164 22.27 -32.69 -24.63
C ILE A 164 20.98 -32.09 -25.19
N VAL A 165 20.40 -32.66 -26.24
CA VAL A 165 19.09 -32.22 -26.78
C VAL A 165 18.00 -32.30 -25.71
N GLY A 166 17.98 -33.37 -24.92
CA GLY A 166 17.04 -33.53 -23.80
C GLY A 166 17.23 -32.49 -22.69
N ALA A 167 18.47 -32.09 -22.40
CA ALA A 167 18.80 -31.07 -21.41
C ALA A 167 18.43 -29.66 -21.89
N GLU A 168 18.69 -29.35 -23.16
CA GLU A 168 18.31 -28.09 -23.81
C GLU A 168 16.78 -27.87 -23.77
N LYS A 169 15.99 -28.88 -24.16
CA LYS A 169 14.52 -28.84 -24.04
C LYS A 169 14.01 -28.68 -22.61
N ARG A 170 14.76 -29.12 -21.60
CA ARG A 170 14.42 -28.83 -20.18
C ARG A 170 14.72 -27.38 -19.85
N ALA A 171 15.86 -26.84 -20.28
CA ALA A 171 16.22 -25.45 -20.09
C ALA A 171 15.20 -24.49 -20.72
N GLU A 172 14.76 -24.74 -21.96
CA GLU A 172 13.72 -23.95 -22.63
C GLU A 172 12.40 -23.92 -21.84
N ARG A 173 11.98 -25.07 -21.29
CA ARG A 173 10.77 -25.17 -20.46
C ARG A 173 10.90 -24.38 -19.15
N LEU A 174 12.05 -24.45 -18.49
CA LEU A 174 12.30 -23.69 -17.26
C LEU A 174 12.31 -22.17 -17.53
N LEU A 175 12.91 -21.75 -18.64
CA LEU A 175 12.97 -20.35 -19.04
C LEU A 175 11.56 -19.81 -19.37
N SER A 176 10.76 -20.61 -20.08
CA SER A 176 9.36 -20.30 -20.36
C SER A 176 8.52 -20.19 -19.08
N ALA A 177 8.73 -21.08 -18.12
CA ALA A 177 8.06 -21.03 -16.81
C ALA A 177 8.47 -19.79 -16.01
N ALA A 178 9.77 -19.44 -15.99
CA ALA A 178 10.26 -18.23 -15.33
C ALA A 178 9.61 -16.96 -15.91
N ARG A 179 9.49 -16.89 -17.24
CA ARG A 179 8.81 -15.78 -17.93
C ARG A 179 7.32 -15.71 -17.59
N GLN A 180 6.63 -16.85 -17.51
CA GLN A 180 5.21 -16.88 -17.10
C GLN A 180 5.02 -16.40 -15.66
N ILE A 181 5.90 -16.80 -14.73
CA ILE A 181 5.88 -16.32 -13.34
C ILE A 181 6.10 -14.80 -13.29
N ALA A 182 7.06 -14.28 -14.06
CA ALA A 182 7.31 -12.84 -14.12
C ALA A 182 6.12 -12.07 -14.71
N ALA A 183 5.41 -12.64 -15.70
CA ALA A 183 4.21 -12.04 -16.28
C ALA A 183 3.02 -12.06 -15.31
N ALA A 184 2.85 -13.12 -14.52
CA ALA A 184 1.73 -13.28 -13.58
C ALA A 184 1.82 -12.39 -12.33
N ARG A 185 2.99 -11.81 -12.04
CA ARG A 185 3.20 -10.94 -10.85
C ARG A 185 2.46 -9.60 -10.92
N MET A 186 1.94 -9.20 -12.09
CA MET A 186 1.06 -8.03 -12.21
C MET A 186 -0.36 -8.48 -12.60
N PRO A 187 -1.40 -8.15 -11.82
CA PRO A 187 -2.76 -8.25 -12.32
C PRO A 187 -2.90 -7.31 -13.52
N GLU A 188 -3.27 -7.85 -14.68
CA GLU A 188 -3.49 -7.05 -15.88
C GLU A 188 -4.48 -5.93 -15.56
N HIS A 189 -4.04 -4.70 -15.82
CA HIS A 189 -4.87 -3.51 -15.82
C HIS A 189 -5.99 -3.74 -16.85
N ARG A 190 -7.16 -4.21 -16.40
CA ARG A 190 -8.37 -4.17 -17.22
C ARG A 190 -8.96 -2.77 -17.05
N PRO A 191 -9.02 -1.97 -18.13
CA PRO A 191 -9.60 -0.62 -18.10
C PRO A 191 -11.10 -0.65 -17.77
#